data_AF-A0ABD1Q075-F1
#
_entry.id   AF-A0ABD1Q075-F1
#
_cell.length_a   1.000
_cell.length_b   1.000
_cell.length_c   1.000
_cell.angle_alpha   90.00
_cell.angle_beta   90.00
_cell.angle_gamma   90.00
#
_symmetry.space_group_name_H-M   'P 1'
#
loop_
_entity.id
_entity.type
_entity.pdbx_description
1 polymer ?
#
loop_
_entity_poly.entity_id
_entity_poly.type
_entity_poly.pdbx_seq_one_letter_code
_entity_poly.pdbx_strand_id
1 'polypeptide(L)'
;MNELHFHLALLTSCISILTVKVDFLDPENYVSKFTLVEGDALGDQIESIVYEVKFEDSKDGGCVVKIATEYHTKGDVVLKEEDINAGKDQAMGIYKACADYLIANPHVCA
;
A
#
# COMPACT_ATOMS: atom_id res chain seq x y z
N MET A 1 -33.50 6.31 -17.98
CA MET A 1 -32.77 5.33 -17.15
C MET A 1 -31.24 5.46 -17.24
N ASN A 2 -30.68 6.53 -17.82
CA ASN A 2 -29.26 6.54 -18.21
C ASN A 2 -28.38 7.52 -17.42
N GLU A 3 -28.91 8.62 -16.87
CA GLU A 3 -28.09 9.58 -16.11
C GLU A 3 -27.86 9.16 -14.65
N LEU A 4 -28.87 8.57 -14.00
CA LEU A 4 -28.75 8.11 -12.61
C LEU A 4 -27.82 6.89 -12.48
N HIS A 5 -27.82 5.99 -13.48
CA HIS A 5 -26.85 4.90 -13.57
C HIS A 5 -25.43 5.42 -13.81
N PHE A 6 -25.25 6.48 -14.62
CA PHE A 6 -23.94 7.10 -14.84
C PHE A 6 -23.40 7.79 -13.58
N HIS A 7 -24.25 8.52 -12.85
CA HIS A 7 -23.86 9.15 -11.59
C HIS A 7 -23.57 8.13 -10.49
N LEU A 8 -24.35 7.06 -10.39
CA LEU A 8 -24.09 5.99 -9.43
C LEU A 8 -22.78 5.25 -9.78
N ALA A 9 -22.51 5.01 -11.08
CA ALA A 9 -21.24 4.44 -11.55
C ALA A 9 -20.02 5.33 -11.25
N LEU A 10 -20.16 6.66 -11.40
CA LEU A 10 -19.12 7.64 -11.04
C LEU A 10 -18.89 7.70 -9.52
N LEU A 11 -19.96 7.63 -8.72
CA LEU A 11 -19.85 7.58 -7.25
C LEU A 11 -19.19 6.28 -6.76
N THR A 12 -19.49 5.13 -7.37
CA THR A 12 -18.77 3.87 -7.09
C THR A 12 -17.33 3.88 -7.58
N SER A 13 -17.03 4.57 -8.68
CA SER A 13 -15.66 4.73 -9.20
C SER A 13 -14.75 5.55 -8.27
N CYS A 14 -15.30 6.30 -7.32
CA CYS A 14 -14.53 7.11 -6.38
C CYS A 14 -14.23 6.41 -5.05
N ILE A 15 -14.80 5.22 -4.80
CA ILE A 15 -14.56 4.46 -3.56
C ILE A 15 -13.76 3.21 -3.92
N SER A 16 -12.43 3.37 -4.00
CA SER A 16 -11.52 2.23 -4.12
C SER A 16 -11.45 1.48 -2.79
N ILE A 17 -12.09 0.32 -2.72
CA ILE A 17 -12.04 -0.57 -1.56
C ILE A 17 -10.83 -1.50 -1.74
N LEU A 18 -10.01 -1.60 -0.69
CA LEU A 18 -8.85 -2.49 -0.64
C LEU A 18 -9.12 -3.57 0.41
N THR A 19 -8.99 -4.85 0.03
CA THR A 19 -9.00 -5.97 0.97
C THR A 19 -7.56 -6.39 1.22
N VAL A 20 -7.08 -6.18 2.44
CA VAL A 20 -5.72 -6.53 2.86
C VAL A 20 -5.79 -7.62 3.91
N LYS A 21 -5.07 -8.71 3.67
CA LYS A 21 -4.89 -9.82 4.60
C LYS A 21 -3.59 -9.62 5.38
N VAL A 22 -3.64 -9.64 6.70
CA VAL A 22 -2.43 -9.64 7.54
C VAL A 22 -1.89 -11.06 7.60
N ASP A 23 -0.71 -11.28 7.01
CA ASP A 23 -0.04 -12.58 7.01
C ASP A 23 0.78 -12.79 8.29
N PHE A 24 1.42 -11.73 8.75
CA PHE A 24 2.35 -11.77 9.88
C PHE A 24 2.46 -10.38 10.51
N LEU A 25 2.57 -10.35 11.84
CA LEU A 25 2.82 -9.14 12.61
C LEU A 25 3.76 -9.49 13.77
N ASP A 26 4.87 -8.78 13.83
CA ASP A 26 5.86 -8.86 14.91
C ASP A 26 6.13 -7.45 15.43
N PRO A 27 5.40 -7.03 16.47
CA PRO A 27 5.57 -5.71 17.08
C PRO A 27 6.92 -5.55 17.80
N GLU A 28 7.56 -6.64 18.23
CA GLU A 28 8.83 -6.59 18.98
C GLU A 28 10.00 -6.26 18.05
N ASN A 29 9.97 -6.81 16.82
CA ASN A 29 11.00 -6.57 15.81
C ASN A 29 10.57 -5.54 14.74
N TYR A 30 9.39 -4.94 14.88
CA TYR A 30 8.80 -3.98 13.94
C TYR A 30 8.72 -4.52 12.49
N VAL A 31 8.32 -5.78 12.35
CA VAL A 31 8.14 -6.45 11.06
C VAL A 31 6.67 -6.75 10.85
N SER A 32 6.16 -6.50 9.65
CA SER A 32 4.81 -6.88 9.24
C SER A 32 4.83 -7.44 7.82
N LYS A 33 3.96 -8.41 7.57
CA LYS A 33 3.70 -8.94 6.23
C LYS A 33 2.21 -8.93 5.97
N PHE A 34 1.82 -8.41 4.82
CA PHE A 34 0.43 -8.35 4.41
C PHE A 34 0.28 -8.54 2.92
N THR A 35 -0.84 -9.10 2.51
CA THR A 35 -1.17 -9.34 1.11
C THR A 35 -2.39 -8.52 0.73
N LEU A 36 -2.27 -7.68 -0.29
CA LEU A 36 -3.40 -7.07 -0.98
C LEU A 36 -4.05 -8.15 -1.85
N VAL A 37 -5.26 -8.56 -1.50
CA VAL A 37 -5.99 -9.65 -2.17
C VAL A 37 -7.11 -9.14 -3.08
N GLU A 38 -7.62 -7.93 -2.82
CA GLU A 38 -8.60 -7.28 -3.68
C GLU A 38 -8.38 -5.77 -3.68
N GLY A 39 -8.60 -5.13 -4.83
CA GLY A 39 -8.57 -3.67 -4.95
C GLY A 39 -8.18 -3.20 -6.35
N ASP A 40 -8.57 -1.97 -6.68
CA ASP A 40 -8.34 -1.38 -8.00
C ASP A 40 -6.84 -1.31 -8.36
N ALA A 41 -5.97 -1.24 -7.35
CA ALA A 41 -4.52 -1.23 -7.53
C ALA A 41 -3.96 -2.54 -8.13
N LEU A 42 -4.70 -3.65 -8.07
CA LEU A 42 -4.30 -4.91 -8.71
C LEU A 42 -4.53 -4.88 -10.24
N GLY A 43 -5.50 -4.08 -10.70
CA GLY A 43 -5.94 -4.05 -12.09
C GLY A 43 -6.29 -5.44 -12.63
N ASP A 44 -6.13 -5.62 -13.95
CA ASP A 44 -6.47 -6.88 -14.60
C ASP A 44 -5.35 -7.93 -14.53
N GLN A 45 -4.12 -7.52 -14.28
CA GLN A 45 -2.92 -8.34 -14.48
C GLN A 45 -2.37 -8.98 -13.20
N ILE A 46 -2.75 -8.47 -12.03
CA ILE A 46 -2.19 -8.90 -10.74
C ILE A 46 -3.27 -9.68 -9.97
N GLU A 47 -2.92 -10.84 -9.43
CA GLU A 47 -3.75 -11.64 -8.53
C GLU A 47 -3.65 -11.15 -7.10
N SER A 48 -2.43 -10.86 -6.64
CA SER A 48 -2.19 -10.29 -5.32
C SER A 48 -0.83 -9.60 -5.24
N ILE A 49 -0.65 -8.75 -4.24
CA ILE A 49 0.63 -8.12 -3.93
C ILE A 49 0.96 -8.39 -2.48
N VAL A 50 2.13 -8.99 -2.25
CA VAL A 50 2.65 -9.23 -0.91
C VAL A 50 3.62 -8.12 -0.56
N TYR A 51 3.41 -7.52 0.61
CA TYR A 51 4.28 -6.51 1.17
C TYR A 51 4.90 -7.05 2.45
N GLU A 52 6.21 -6.90 2.58
CA GLU A 52 6.95 -7.10 3.82
C GLU A 52 7.59 -5.77 4.22
N VAL A 53 7.18 -5.25 5.38
CA VAL A 53 7.60 -3.95 5.89
C VAL A 53 8.37 -4.15 7.18
N LYS A 54 9.54 -3.53 7.27
CA LYS A 54 10.38 -3.52 8.47
C LYS A 54 10.85 -2.11 8.80
N PHE A 55 10.77 -1.76 10.07
CA PHE A 55 11.33 -0.51 10.60
C PHE A 55 12.63 -0.80 11.35
N GLU A 56 13.66 -0.03 11.05
CA GLU A 56 14.97 -0.13 11.72
C GLU A 56 15.38 1.23 12.27
N ASP A 57 15.93 1.28 13.48
CA ASP A 57 16.44 2.51 14.10
C ASP A 57 17.63 3.07 13.30
N SER A 58 17.61 4.37 12.97
CA SER A 58 18.68 5.04 12.20
C SER A 58 19.78 5.68 13.07
N LYS A 59 19.79 5.43 14.38
CA LYS A 59 20.72 5.93 15.42
C LYS A 59 20.70 7.44 15.67
N ASP A 60 20.04 8.21 14.80
CA ASP A 60 19.88 9.66 14.87
C ASP A 60 18.52 10.09 15.43
N GLY A 61 17.76 9.15 16.00
CA GLY A 61 16.41 9.37 16.50
C GLY A 61 15.31 9.26 15.42
N GLY A 62 15.67 8.84 14.20
CA GLY A 62 14.73 8.48 13.14
C GLY A 62 14.53 6.97 12.97
N CYS A 63 13.95 6.59 11.84
CA CYS A 63 13.91 5.20 11.39
C CYS A 63 14.15 5.08 9.88
N VAL A 64 14.66 3.93 9.47
CA VAL A 64 14.67 3.47 8.08
C VAL A 64 13.53 2.48 7.89
N VAL A 65 12.64 2.78 6.95
CA VAL A 65 11.59 1.84 6.53
C VAL A 65 12.08 1.05 5.33
N LYS A 66 12.15 -0.28 5.47
CA LYS A 66 12.44 -1.20 4.38
C LYS A 66 11.14 -1.87 3.94
N ILE A 67 10.86 -1.82 2.65
CA ILE A 67 9.66 -2.39 2.05
C ILE A 67 10.13 -3.33 0.94
N ALA A 68 9.79 -4.61 1.06
CA ALA A 68 9.88 -5.56 -0.03
C ALA A 68 8.47 -5.80 -0.59
N THR A 69 8.35 -5.78 -1.91
CA THR A 69 7.08 -5.98 -2.61
C THR A 69 7.24 -7.14 -3.59
N GLU A 70 6.36 -8.13 -3.49
CA GLU A 70 6.30 -9.28 -4.38
C GLU A 70 4.95 -9.24 -5.10
N TYR A 71 4.99 -9.30 -6.43
CA TYR A 71 3.81 -9.26 -7.28
C TYR A 71 3.48 -10.65 -7.80
N HIS A 72 2.25 -11.10 -7.58
CA HIS A 72 1.75 -12.35 -8.14
C HIS A 72 0.84 -12.02 -9.32
N THR A 73 1.28 -12.33 -10.54
CA THR A 73 0.58 -11.99 -11.78
C THR A 73 -0.34 -13.10 -12.25
N LYS A 74 -1.37 -12.73 -13.01
CA LYS A 74 -2.23 -13.69 -13.72
C LYS A 74 -1.49 -14.25 -14.91
N GLY A 75 -1.01 -15.49 -14.80
CA GLY A 75 -0.21 -16.15 -15.84
C GLY A 75 1.15 -15.49 -16.07
N ASP A 76 1.73 -15.69 -17.25
CA ASP A 76 3.11 -15.27 -17.56
C ASP A 76 3.21 -13.78 -17.98
N VAL A 77 2.56 -12.88 -17.24
CA VAL A 77 2.64 -11.43 -17.47
C VAL A 77 3.92 -10.87 -16.86
N VAL A 78 4.67 -10.10 -17.67
CA VAL A 78 5.80 -9.29 -17.20
C VAL A 78 5.31 -7.89 -16.89
N LEU A 79 5.40 -7.48 -15.62
CA LEU A 79 5.04 -6.13 -15.20
C LEU A 79 6.03 -5.11 -15.77
N LYS A 80 5.51 -3.95 -16.18
CA LYS A 80 6.36 -2.84 -16.63
C LYS A 80 7.00 -2.17 -15.42
N GLU A 81 8.25 -1.76 -15.59
CA GLU A 81 8.99 -1.03 -14.55
C GLU A 81 8.28 0.29 -14.17
N GLU A 82 7.66 0.96 -15.14
CA GLU A 82 6.88 2.19 -14.91
C GLU A 82 5.72 1.96 -13.94
N ASP A 83 4.99 0.85 -14.09
CA ASP A 83 3.84 0.52 -13.23
C ASP A 83 4.32 0.19 -11.80
N ILE A 84 5.45 -0.53 -11.67
CA ILE A 84 6.08 -0.83 -10.38
C ILE A 84 6.54 0.45 -9.69
N ASN A 85 7.16 1.37 -10.43
CA ASN A 85 7.63 2.64 -9.90
C ASN A 85 6.48 3.56 -9.48
N ALA A 86 5.38 3.59 -10.24
CA ALA A 86 4.18 4.33 -9.85
C ALA A 86 3.59 3.82 -8.52
N GLY A 87 3.51 2.50 -8.34
CA GLY A 87 3.08 1.90 -7.07
C GLY A 87 4.02 2.24 -5.91
N LYS A 88 5.34 2.25 -6.14
CA LYS A 88 6.34 2.67 -5.17
C LYS A 88 6.18 4.15 -4.77
N ASP A 89 5.99 5.04 -5.73
CA ASP A 89 5.82 6.48 -5.48
C ASP A 89 4.56 6.76 -4.67
N GLN A 90 3.46 6.05 -4.97
CA GLN A 90 2.24 6.13 -4.19
C GLN A 90 2.46 5.70 -2.73
N ALA A 91 3.14 4.57 -2.50
CA ALA A 91 3.46 4.10 -1.16
C ALA A 91 4.33 5.11 -0.40
N MET A 92 5.39 5.65 -1.05
CA MET A 92 6.24 6.68 -0.46
C MET A 92 5.45 7.95 -0.08
N GLY A 93 4.48 8.35 -0.91
CA GLY A 93 3.60 9.48 -0.61
C GLY A 93 2.81 9.29 0.69
N ILE A 94 2.27 8.10 0.93
CA ILE A 94 1.54 7.76 2.15
C ILE A 94 2.48 7.80 3.37
N TYR A 95 3.65 7.16 3.29
CA TYR A 95 4.62 7.16 4.38
C TYR A 95 5.09 8.57 4.73
N LYS A 96 5.33 9.42 3.72
CA LYS A 96 5.70 10.82 3.93
C LYS A 96 4.59 11.60 4.64
N ALA A 97 3.34 11.46 4.20
CA ALA A 97 2.21 12.13 4.84
C ALA A 97 2.03 11.69 6.31
N CYS A 98 2.16 10.39 6.60
CA CYS A 98 2.13 9.88 7.98
C CYS A 98 3.29 10.43 8.82
N ALA A 99 4.51 10.43 8.28
CA ALA A 99 5.69 10.95 8.96
C ALA A 99 5.54 12.45 9.28
N ASP A 100 5.15 13.27 8.29
CA ASP A 100 4.93 14.71 8.47
C ASP A 100 3.87 14.98 9.56
N TYR A 101 2.79 14.19 9.58
CA TYR A 101 1.75 14.31 10.61
C TYR A 101 2.27 13.95 12.00
N LEU A 102 3.00 12.84 12.15
CA LEU A 102 3.53 12.40 13.44
C LEU A 102 4.62 13.33 13.97
N ILE A 103 5.46 13.90 13.09
CA ILE A 103 6.45 14.92 13.45
C ILE A 103 5.76 16.18 14.00
N ALA A 104 4.67 16.62 13.36
CA ALA A 104 3.89 17.76 13.84
C ALA A 104 3.08 17.47 15.12
N ASN A 105 2.79 16.20 15.40
CA ASN A 105 1.93 15.76 16.50
C ASN A 105 2.58 14.63 17.34
N PRO A 106 3.68 14.90 18.07
CA PRO A 106 4.50 13.87 18.72
C PRO A 106 3.83 13.10 19.86
N HIS A 107 2.59 13.46 20.23
CA HIS A 107 1.83 12.84 21.32
C HIS A 107 0.84 11.76 20.83
N VAL A 108 0.61 11.64 19.51
CA VAL A 108 -0.46 10.78 18.96
C VAL A 108 -0.15 9.29 19.07
N CYS A 109 1.13 8.92 18.98
CA CYS A 109 1.61 7.53 19.05
C CYS A 109 2.78 7.39 20.05
N ALA A 110 2.75 8.19 21.13
CA ALA A 110 3.80 8.24 22.16
C ALA A 110 3.71 7.08 23.17
#